data_AF-A0A4R6TEH3-F1
#
_entry.id   AF-A0A4R6TEH3-F1
#
_cell.length_a   1.000
_cell.length_b   1.000
_cell.length_c   1.000
_cell.angle_alpha   90.00
_cell.angle_beta   90.00
_cell.angle_gamma   90.00
#
_symmetry.space_group_name_H-M   'P 1'
#
loop_
_entity.id
_entity.type
_entity.pdbx_description
1 polymer ?
#
loop_
_entity_poly.entity_id
_entity_poly.type
_entity_poly.pdbx_seq_one_letter_code
_entity_poly.pdbx_strand_id
1 'polypeptide(L)'
;MERDYTQEQKYILAKKRVEKIKGFYIHLLVTVFIIPVLVFFNLKFVPEFHWFYFAIIGMLFGVFFHWLGVFGFDKVGLGKDWEEKKIRELMEENKK
;
A
#
# COMPACT_ATOMS: atom_id res chain seq x y z
N MET A 1 9.63 27.09 -3.33
CA MET A 1 10.05 26.98 -4.75
C MET A 1 9.12 25.97 -5.39
N GLU A 2 8.28 26.40 -6.34
CA GLU A 2 7.56 25.45 -7.20
C GLU A 2 8.59 24.63 -7.97
N ARG A 3 8.51 23.31 -7.87
CA ARG A 3 9.39 22.42 -8.64
C ARG A 3 8.90 22.39 -10.08
N ASP A 4 9.63 23.03 -10.98
CA ASP A 4 9.36 22.91 -12.41
C ASP A 4 9.91 21.58 -12.94
N TYR A 5 9.10 20.52 -12.80
CA TYR A 5 9.43 19.21 -13.35
C TYR A 5 9.32 19.24 -14.88
N THR A 6 10.29 18.63 -15.57
CA THR A 6 10.19 18.43 -17.01
C THR A 6 8.97 17.57 -17.35
N GLN A 7 8.44 17.70 -18.57
CA GLN A 7 7.26 16.92 -19.00
C GLN A 7 7.51 15.40 -18.87
N GLU A 8 8.74 14.95 -19.14
CA GLU A 8 9.15 13.56 -18.95
C GLU A 8 9.09 13.12 -17.48
N GLN A 9 9.54 13.95 -16.55
CA GLN A 9 9.50 13.65 -15.11
C GLN A 9 8.06 13.53 -14.59
N LYS A 10 7.16 14.42 -15.04
CA LYS A 10 5.73 14.37 -14.71
C LYS A 10 5.10 13.08 -15.24
N TYR A 11 5.42 12.71 -16.47
CA TYR A 11 4.96 11.46 -17.08
C TYR A 11 5.44 10.22 -16.32
N ILE A 12 6.73 10.15 -15.97
CA ILE A 12 7.30 9.03 -15.21
C ILE A 12 6.62 8.90 -13.84
N LEU A 13 6.37 10.02 -13.16
CA LEU A 13 5.70 10.01 -11.86
C LEU A 13 4.25 9.50 -11.97
N ALA A 14 3.51 9.97 -12.97
CA ALA A 14 2.15 9.51 -13.25
C ALA A 14 2.12 8.01 -13.58
N LYS A 15 3.05 7.53 -14.43
CA LYS A 15 3.18 6.11 -14.76
C LYS A 15 3.43 5.25 -13.52
N LYS A 16 4.39 5.64 -12.66
CA LYS A 16 4.66 4.94 -11.39
C LYS A 16 3.45 4.90 -10.48
N ARG A 17 2.66 5.99 -10.43
CA ARG A 17 1.42 6.03 -9.64
C ARG A 17 0.39 5.04 -10.19
N VAL A 18 0.22 4.97 -11.51
CA VAL A 18 -0.69 4.00 -12.16
C VAL A 18 -0.26 2.56 -11.88
N GLU A 19 1.04 2.26 -11.95
CA GLU A 19 1.58 0.93 -11.63
C GLU A 19 1.27 0.51 -10.19
N LYS A 20 1.44 1.42 -9.22
CA LYS A 20 1.06 1.18 -7.81
C LYS A 20 -0.43 0.90 -7.65
N ILE A 21 -1.29 1.69 -8.31
CA ILE A 21 -2.74 1.52 -8.29
C ILE A 21 -3.13 0.15 -8.87
N LYS A 22 -2.56 -0.23 -10.02
CA LYS A 22 -2.78 -1.54 -10.64
C LYS A 22 -2.33 -2.67 -9.72
N GLY A 23 -1.16 -2.54 -9.11
CA GLY A 23 -0.63 -3.52 -8.15
C GLY A 23 -1.58 -3.74 -6.98
N PHE A 24 -2.17 -2.67 -6.44
CA PHE A 24 -3.18 -2.77 -5.40
C PHE A 24 -4.43 -3.54 -5.85
N TYR A 25 -4.99 -3.23 -7.02
CA TYR A 25 -6.18 -3.94 -7.52
C TYR A 25 -5.91 -5.42 -7.78
N ILE A 26 -4.73 -5.77 -8.29
CA ILE A 26 -4.33 -7.16 -8.46
C ILE A 26 -4.26 -7.87 -7.11
N HIS A 27 -3.60 -7.25 -6.12
CA HIS A 27 -3.52 -7.81 -4.77
C HIS A 27 -4.91 -8.03 -4.17
N LEU A 28 -5.79 -7.02 -4.25
CA LEU A 28 -7.16 -7.10 -3.76
C LEU A 28 -7.95 -8.23 -4.42
N LEU A 29 -7.90 -8.34 -5.75
CA LEU A 29 -8.59 -9.41 -6.49
C LEU A 29 -8.09 -10.78 -6.05
N VAL A 30 -6.78 -10.97 -6.01
CA VAL A 30 -6.16 -12.24 -5.59
C VAL A 30 -6.58 -12.59 -4.16
N THR A 31 -6.57 -11.62 -3.23
CA THR A 31 -7.06 -11.84 -1.85
C THR A 31 -8.52 -12.29 -1.83
N VAL A 32 -9.40 -11.64 -2.58
CA VAL A 32 -10.83 -12.01 -2.66
C VAL A 32 -11.03 -13.43 -3.19
N PHE A 33 -10.23 -13.88 -4.16
CA PHE A 33 -10.29 -15.25 -4.68
C PHE A 33 -9.67 -16.30 -3.74
N ILE A 34 -8.61 -15.95 -3.00
CA ILE A 34 -7.94 -16.87 -2.08
C ILE A 34 -8.82 -17.17 -0.85
N ILE A 35 -9.52 -16.17 -0.32
CA ILE A 35 -10.37 -16.33 0.88
C ILE A 35 -11.36 -17.51 0.77
N PRO A 36 -12.23 -17.62 -0.26
CA PRO A 36 -13.18 -18.71 -0.37
C PRO A 36 -12.50 -20.07 -0.56
N VAL A 37 -11.37 -20.12 -1.28
CA VAL A 37 -10.57 -21.36 -1.43
C VAL A 37 -10.04 -21.82 -0.08
N LEU A 38 -9.53 -20.88 0.74
CA LEU A 38 -8.96 -21.15 2.04
C LEU A 38 -10.03 -21.58 3.06
N VAL A 39 -11.19 -20.91 3.04
CA VAL A 39 -12.37 -21.31 3.84
C VAL A 39 -12.84 -22.71 3.44
N PHE A 40 -13.01 -22.97 2.14
CA PHE A 40 -13.40 -24.29 1.65
C PHE A 40 -12.41 -25.37 2.09
N PHE A 41 -11.11 -25.14 1.94
CA PHE A 41 -10.08 -26.08 2.34
C PHE A 41 -10.12 -26.35 3.85
N ASN A 42 -10.22 -25.32 4.67
CA ASN A 42 -10.31 -25.50 6.12
C ASN A 42 -11.54 -26.33 6.52
N LEU A 43 -12.72 -25.97 6.02
CA LEU A 43 -13.95 -26.70 6.33
C LEU A 43 -13.93 -28.14 5.81
N LYS A 44 -13.21 -28.40 4.70
CA LYS A 44 -13.13 -29.74 4.11
C LYS A 44 -12.16 -30.67 4.85
N PHE A 45 -11.03 -30.16 5.30
CA PHE A 45 -9.94 -30.99 5.85
C PHE A 45 -9.80 -30.91 7.36
N VAL A 46 -10.15 -29.78 7.99
CA VAL A 46 -10.03 -29.55 9.43
C VAL A 46 -11.25 -28.76 9.94
N PRO A 47 -12.48 -29.32 9.85
CA PRO A 47 -13.71 -28.61 10.22
C PRO A 47 -13.78 -28.27 11.71
N GLU A 48 -13.09 -29.03 12.57
CA GLU A 48 -13.07 -28.81 14.03
C GLU A 48 -12.30 -27.55 14.43
N PHE A 49 -11.44 -27.03 13.55
CA PHE A 49 -10.60 -25.87 13.85
C PHE A 49 -10.58 -24.86 12.71
N HIS A 50 -11.33 -23.77 12.88
CA HIS A 50 -11.51 -22.70 11.90
C HIS A 50 -10.31 -21.73 11.80
N TRP A 51 -9.13 -22.24 11.45
CA TRP A 51 -7.93 -21.41 11.35
C TRP A 51 -7.99 -20.34 10.26
N PHE A 52 -8.95 -20.42 9.33
CA PHE A 52 -9.13 -19.43 8.28
C PHE A 52 -9.37 -18.02 8.83
N TYR A 53 -9.92 -17.86 10.05
CA TYR A 53 -10.11 -16.53 10.65
C TYR A 53 -8.80 -15.77 10.79
N PHE A 54 -7.76 -16.44 11.28
CA PHE A 54 -6.43 -15.84 11.42
C PHE A 54 -5.82 -15.47 10.07
N ALA A 55 -6.00 -16.35 9.07
CA ALA A 55 -5.52 -16.11 7.71
C ALA A 55 -6.24 -14.91 7.05
N ILE A 56 -7.58 -14.85 7.14
CA ILE A 56 -8.38 -13.75 6.60
C ILE A 56 -7.97 -12.43 7.27
N ILE A 57 -7.87 -12.39 8.60
CA ILE A 57 -7.46 -11.19 9.33
C ILE A 57 -6.08 -10.72 8.85
N GLY A 58 -5.10 -11.62 8.78
CA GLY A 58 -3.76 -11.28 8.29
C GLY A 58 -3.75 -10.76 6.84
N MET A 59 -4.52 -11.39 5.95
CA MET A 59 -4.66 -10.96 4.55
C MET A 59 -5.34 -9.60 4.44
N LEU A 60 -6.40 -9.34 5.22
CA LEU A 60 -7.08 -8.06 5.25
C LEU A 60 -6.17 -6.94 5.75
N PHE A 61 -5.36 -7.20 6.78
CA PHE A 61 -4.32 -6.25 7.21
C PHE A 61 -3.32 -5.97 6.08
N GLY A 62 -2.85 -7.00 5.37
CA GLY A 62 -1.96 -6.83 4.22
C GLY A 62 -2.56 -5.95 3.12
N VAL A 63 -3.84 -6.17 2.77
CA VAL A 63 -4.57 -5.33 1.81
C VAL A 63 -4.73 -3.90 2.32
N PHE A 64 -5.06 -3.71 3.60
CA PHE A 64 -5.22 -2.40 4.23
C PHE A 64 -3.92 -1.59 4.20
N PHE A 65 -2.80 -2.19 4.58
CA PHE A 65 -1.50 -1.50 4.53
C PHE A 65 -1.05 -1.20 3.10
N HIS A 66 -1.32 -2.09 2.14
CA HIS A 66 -1.07 -1.80 0.72
C HIS A 66 -1.94 -0.62 0.24
N TRP A 67 -3.23 -0.59 0.62
CA TRP A 67 -4.12 0.52 0.34
C TRP A 67 -3.61 1.84 0.93
N LEU A 68 -3.19 1.84 2.20
CA LEU A 68 -2.58 3.00 2.85
C LEU A 68 -1.31 3.46 2.12
N GLY A 69 -0.47 2.52 1.68
CA GLY A 69 0.72 2.79 0.87
C GLY A 69 0.43 3.47 -0.46
N VAL A 70 -0.66 3.06 -1.13
CA VAL A 70 -1.00 3.55 -2.47
C VAL A 70 -1.83 4.82 -2.42
N PHE A 71 -2.78 4.95 -1.50
CA PHE A 71 -3.75 6.06 -1.46
C PHE A 71 -3.69 6.89 -0.17
N GLY A 72 -3.21 6.31 0.93
CA GLY A 72 -3.32 6.86 2.27
C GLY A 72 -2.22 7.83 2.67
N PHE A 73 -0.94 7.50 2.46
CA PHE A 73 0.17 8.34 2.94
C PHE A 73 0.12 9.77 2.39
N ASP A 74 -0.24 9.95 1.12
CA ASP A 74 -0.42 11.28 0.53
C ASP A 74 -1.57 12.07 1.21
N LYS A 75 -2.62 11.40 1.67
CA LYS A 75 -3.79 12.02 2.33
C LYS A 75 -3.62 12.23 3.83
N VAL A 76 -2.83 11.39 4.49
CA VAL A 76 -2.54 11.46 5.94
C VAL A 76 -1.44 12.48 6.24
N GLY A 77 -0.89 13.14 5.21
CA GLY A 77 0.17 14.13 5.38
C GLY A 77 1.53 13.49 5.70
N LEU A 78 1.73 12.22 5.36
CA LEU A 78 3.03 11.52 5.34
C LEU A 78 3.50 11.27 3.90
N GLY A 79 2.96 12.04 2.94
CA GLY A 79 3.34 11.98 1.54
C GLY A 79 4.67 12.69 1.29
N LYS A 80 4.97 12.88 0.01
CA LYS A 80 6.22 13.53 -0.45
C LYS A 80 6.49 14.89 0.20
N ASP A 81 5.44 15.67 0.46
CA ASP A 81 5.59 17.00 1.05
C ASP A 81 6.11 16.94 2.49
N TRP A 82 5.68 15.93 3.26
CA TRP A 82 6.17 15.69 4.61
C TRP A 82 7.59 15.15 4.61
N GLU A 83 7.89 14.18 3.75
CA GLU A 83 9.25 13.65 3.60
C GLU A 83 10.23 14.80 3.28
N GLU A 84 9.85 15.66 2.34
CA GLU A 84 10.68 16.78 1.93
C GLU A 84 10.80 17.86 3.02
N LYS A 85 9.72 18.12 3.77
CA LYS A 85 9.79 18.98 4.95
C LYS A 85 10.77 18.42 5.98
N LYS A 86 10.69 17.12 6.26
CA LYS A 86 11.53 16.47 7.28
C LYS A 86 12.99 16.41 6.88
N ILE A 87 13.28 16.17 5.60
CA ILE A 87 14.64 16.23 5.05
C ILE A 87 15.23 17.64 5.23
N ARG A 88 14.48 18.70 4.91
CA ARG A 88 14.96 20.07 5.12
C ARG A 88 15.24 20.38 6.58
N GLU A 89 14.32 20.02 7.48
CA GLU A 89 14.49 20.18 8.93
C GLU A 89 15.81 19.54 9.40
N LEU A 90 16.06 18.28 9.03
CA LEU A 90 17.27 17.55 9.42
C LEU A 90 18.56 18.11 8.78
N MET A 91 18.49 18.64 7.55
CA MET A 91 19.65 19.29 6.93
C MET A 91 19.99 20.63 7.58
N GLU A 92 18.99 21.39 8.01
CA GLU A 92 19.19 22.66 8.72
C GLU A 92 19.74 22.43 10.14
N GLU A 93 19.26 21.40 10.84
CA GLU A 93 19.79 20.97 12.13
C GLU A 93 21.27 20.56 12.05
N ASN A 94 21.68 19.83 11.00
CA ASN A 94 23.08 19.43 10.79
C ASN A 94 24.02 20.57 10.36
N LYS A 95 23.49 21.74 9.98
CA LYS A 95 24.29 22.92 9.61
C LYS A 95 24.55 23.87 10.78
N LYS A 96 23.92 23.64 11.94
CA LYS A 96 24.25 24.28 13.23
C LYS A 96 25.34 23.50 13.95
#